data_AF-A0A968BSC1-F1
#
_entry.id   AF-A0A968BSC1-F1
#
_cell.length_a   1.000
_cell.length_b   1.000
_cell.length_c   1.000
_cell.angle_alpha   90.00
_cell.angle_beta   90.00
_cell.angle_gamma   90.00
#
_symmetry.space_group_name_H-M   'P 1'
#
loop_
_entity.id
_entity.type
_entity.pdbx_description
1 polymer ?
#
loop_
_entity_poly.entity_id
_entity_poly.type
_entity_poly.pdbx_seq_one_letter_code
_entity_poly.pdbx_strand_id
1 'polypeptide(L)'
;MDTLAEYMRLLGTDDTLDRIMERRQDQQQASESEEELDRLRHRLADLDTRRERLALAFAAGDMALAYYRKADDALAAQQGTAQQRVSELERYLDTLPDWDARRAQLAWLFQNFDVILERAEPAEMSKALQQAGFILYCEAGECWAHFD
;
A
#
# COMPACT_ATOMS: atom_id res chain seq x y z
N MET A 1 -10.35 -37.06 -9.45
CA MET A 1 -10.28 -36.21 -8.25
C MET A 1 -9.04 -35.31 -8.23
N ASP A 2 -8.21 -35.25 -9.28
CA ASP A 2 -6.97 -34.46 -9.28
C ASP A 2 -7.09 -33.02 -9.82
N THR A 3 -8.24 -32.61 -10.36
CA THR A 3 -8.36 -31.36 -11.13
C THR A 3 -8.25 -30.09 -10.28
N LEU A 4 -8.74 -30.09 -9.02
CA LEU A 4 -8.68 -28.91 -8.15
C LEU A 4 -7.28 -28.70 -7.56
N ALA A 5 -6.64 -29.78 -7.10
CA ALA A 5 -5.29 -29.75 -6.54
C ALA A 5 -4.25 -29.35 -7.60
N GLU A 6 -4.40 -29.89 -8.81
CA GLU A 6 -3.54 -29.55 -9.94
C GLU A 6 -3.76 -28.10 -10.40
N TYR A 7 -5.01 -27.62 -10.42
CA TYR A 7 -5.34 -26.22 -10.68
C TYR A 7 -4.79 -25.26 -9.62
N MET A 8 -4.89 -25.60 -8.33
CA MET A 8 -4.36 -24.78 -7.22
C MET A 8 -2.83 -24.75 -7.21
N ARG A 9 -2.15 -25.85 -7.53
CA ARG A 9 -0.69 -25.84 -7.72
C ARG A 9 -0.26 -25.00 -8.91
N LEU A 10 -1.03 -25.01 -10.00
CA LEU A 10 -0.77 -24.18 -11.17
C LEU A 10 -0.91 -22.68 -10.83
N LEU A 11 -1.93 -22.33 -10.06
CA LEU A 11 -2.17 -20.96 -9.55
C LEU A 11 -1.10 -20.50 -8.54
N GLY A 12 -0.48 -21.42 -7.82
CA GLY A 12 0.60 -21.14 -6.86
C GLY A 12 1.98 -20.89 -7.47
N THR A 13 2.10 -20.89 -8.80
CA THR A 13 3.34 -20.50 -9.48
C THR A 13 3.55 -19.00 -9.39
N ASP A 14 4.79 -18.55 -9.22
CA ASP A 14 5.14 -17.11 -9.07
C ASP A 14 4.52 -16.25 -10.18
N ASP A 15 4.56 -16.70 -11.43
CA ASP A 15 3.98 -16.01 -12.59
C ASP A 15 2.46 -15.81 -12.52
N THR A 16 1.74 -16.71 -11.85
CA THR A 16 0.27 -16.69 -11.77
C THR A 16 -0.18 -15.95 -10.52
N LEU A 17 0.55 -16.11 -9.42
CA LEU A 17 0.46 -15.27 -8.23
C LEU A 17 0.70 -13.80 -8.56
N ASP A 18 1.73 -13.49 -9.36
CA ASP A 18 2.04 -12.13 -9.76
C ASP A 18 0.94 -11.55 -10.66
N ARG A 19 0.28 -12.36 -11.51
CA ARG A 19 -0.90 -11.97 -12.32
C ARG A 19 -2.19 -11.77 -11.50
N ILE A 20 -2.37 -12.60 -10.46
CA ILE A 20 -3.50 -12.52 -9.54
C ILE A 20 -3.37 -11.30 -8.62
N MET A 21 -2.15 -11.03 -8.19
CA MET A 21 -1.78 -9.84 -7.43
C MET A 21 -1.65 -8.60 -8.33
N GLU A 22 -1.74 -8.77 -9.66
CA GLU A 22 -1.67 -7.72 -10.69
C GLU A 22 -2.91 -6.80 -10.70
N ARG A 23 -3.34 -6.35 -9.54
CA ARG A 23 -3.69 -4.93 -9.38
C ARG A 23 -2.41 -4.10 -9.45
N ARG A 24 -1.73 -4.13 -10.61
CA ARG A 24 -0.56 -3.29 -10.94
C ARG A 24 -0.81 -1.82 -10.60
N GLN A 25 -2.07 -1.40 -10.72
CA GLN A 25 -2.49 -0.04 -10.42
C GLN A 25 -2.31 0.32 -8.93
N ASP A 26 -2.64 -0.58 -7.99
CA ASP A 26 -2.54 -0.28 -6.55
C ASP A 26 -1.08 -0.22 -6.11
N GLN A 27 -0.22 -1.11 -6.61
CA GLN A 27 1.20 -1.14 -6.27
C GLN A 27 1.97 0.01 -6.94
N GLN A 28 1.66 0.32 -8.20
CA GLN A 28 2.22 1.49 -8.88
C GLN A 28 1.79 2.78 -8.20
N GLN A 29 0.51 2.91 -7.84
CA GLN A 29 -0.01 4.08 -7.15
C GLN A 29 0.58 4.22 -5.74
N ALA A 30 0.85 3.12 -5.04
CA ALA A 30 1.58 3.13 -3.77
C ALA A 30 3.01 3.68 -3.95
N SER A 31 3.75 3.14 -4.91
CA SER A 31 5.12 3.60 -5.22
C SER A 31 5.14 5.08 -5.62
N GLU A 32 4.22 5.53 -6.47
CA GLU A 32 4.10 6.94 -6.86
C GLU A 32 3.76 7.84 -5.66
N SER A 33 2.93 7.35 -4.74
CA SER A 33 2.56 8.05 -3.50
C SER A 33 3.73 8.17 -2.54
N GLU A 34 4.55 7.12 -2.40
CA GLU A 34 5.78 7.13 -1.60
C GLU A 34 6.80 8.14 -2.17
N GLU A 35 7.01 8.15 -3.49
CA GLU A 35 7.87 9.12 -4.14
C GLU A 35 7.35 10.57 -4.01
N GLU A 36 6.04 10.78 -4.08
CA GLU A 36 5.43 12.08 -3.82
C GLU A 36 5.67 12.53 -2.38
N LEU A 37 5.48 11.62 -1.42
CA LEU A 37 5.67 11.86 0.00
C LEU A 37 7.12 12.22 0.34
N ASP A 38 8.10 11.52 -0.24
CA ASP A 38 9.51 11.89 -0.09
C ASP A 38 9.82 13.26 -0.69
N ARG A 39 9.27 13.59 -1.87
CA ARG A 39 9.42 14.92 -2.47
C ARG A 39 8.83 16.01 -1.57
N LEU A 40 7.68 15.76 -0.95
CA LEU A 40 7.03 16.71 -0.05
C LEU A 40 7.82 16.89 1.25
N ARG A 41 8.38 15.83 1.82
CA ARG A 41 9.25 15.90 3.00
C ARG A 41 10.50 16.74 2.72
N HIS A 42 11.16 16.53 1.57
CA HIS A 42 12.29 17.38 1.15
C HIS A 42 11.87 18.84 0.98
N ARG A 43 10.69 19.09 0.40
CA ARG A 43 10.16 20.45 0.25
C ARG A 43 9.88 21.11 1.59
N LEU A 44 9.33 20.39 2.57
CA LEU A 44 9.09 20.91 3.92
C LEU A 44 10.41 21.32 4.59
N ALA A 45 11.45 20.48 4.49
CA ALA A 45 12.77 20.81 5.02
C ALA A 45 13.41 22.06 4.36
N ASP A 46 13.23 22.22 3.05
CA ASP A 46 13.67 23.44 2.34
C ASP A 46 12.87 24.67 2.80
N LEU A 47 11.56 24.55 3.01
CA LEU A 47 10.74 25.64 3.53
C LEU A 47 11.17 26.05 4.95
N ASP A 48 11.45 25.09 5.83
CA ASP A 48 11.99 25.36 7.17
C ASP A 48 13.32 26.11 7.09
N THR A 49 14.25 25.63 6.25
CA THR A 49 15.55 26.29 6.03
C THR A 49 15.37 27.72 5.53
N ARG A 50 14.40 27.97 4.65
CA ARG A 50 14.10 29.33 4.14
C ARG A 50 13.53 30.22 5.24
N ARG A 51 12.66 29.69 6.10
CA ARG A 51 12.10 30.45 7.24
C ARG A 51 13.18 30.79 8.26
N GLU A 52 14.10 29.88 8.55
CA GLU A 52 15.26 30.14 9.40
C GLU A 52 16.13 31.27 8.82
N ARG A 53 16.46 31.20 7.52
CA ARG A 53 17.22 32.27 6.85
C ARG A 53 16.49 33.61 6.87
N LEU A 54 15.17 33.60 6.69
CA LEU A 54 14.34 34.80 6.78
C LEU A 54 14.38 35.41 8.19
N ALA A 55 14.29 34.58 9.23
CA ALA A 55 14.39 35.02 10.62
C ALA A 55 15.77 35.60 10.95
N LEU A 56 16.84 34.98 10.46
CA LEU A 56 18.21 35.50 10.63
C LEU A 56 18.40 36.84 9.94
N ALA A 57 17.91 37.01 8.70
CA ALA A 57 17.99 38.28 7.97
C ALA A 57 17.20 39.39 8.68
N PHE A 58 16.04 39.07 9.24
CA PHE A 58 15.27 40.02 10.05
C PHE A 58 16.01 40.40 11.35
N ALA A 59 16.60 39.42 12.04
CA ALA A 59 17.39 39.67 13.26
C ALA A 59 18.65 40.51 12.99
N ALA A 60 19.25 40.39 11.80
CA ALA A 60 20.39 41.22 11.37
C ALA A 60 20.01 42.67 11.04
N GLY A 61 18.71 42.98 10.93
CA GLY A 61 18.22 44.32 10.55
C GLY A 61 18.21 44.58 9.04
N ASP A 62 18.46 43.56 8.22
CA ASP A 62 18.51 43.65 6.76
C ASP A 62 17.11 43.75 6.13
N MET A 63 16.05 43.63 6.93
CA MET A 63 14.67 43.56 6.46
C MET A 63 13.71 44.31 7.38
N ALA A 64 12.81 45.11 6.80
CA ALA A 64 11.74 45.73 7.56
C ALA A 64 10.67 44.71 7.97
N LEU A 65 10.07 44.90 9.15
CA LEU A 65 9.08 43.99 9.73
C LEU A 65 7.90 43.66 8.80
N ALA A 66 7.42 44.63 8.02
CA ALA A 66 6.32 44.41 7.08
C ALA A 66 6.68 43.41 5.97
N TYR A 67 7.92 43.45 5.48
CA TYR A 67 8.42 42.51 4.48
C TYR A 67 8.65 41.12 5.08
N TYR A 68 9.22 41.07 6.29
CA TYR A 68 9.39 39.82 7.02
C TYR A 68 8.06 39.08 7.20
N ARG A 69 7.04 39.76 7.75
CA ARG A 69 5.72 39.14 7.99
C ARG A 69 5.11 38.59 6.70
N LYS A 70 5.11 39.38 5.64
CA LYS A 70 4.57 38.95 4.34
C LYS A 70 5.28 37.71 3.81
N ALA A 71 6.60 37.64 3.95
CA ALA A 71 7.39 36.50 3.49
C ALA A 71 7.16 35.26 4.37
N ASP A 72 7.11 35.44 5.69
CA ASP A 72 6.87 34.34 6.65
C ASP A 72 5.46 33.77 6.49
N ASP A 73 4.44 34.61 6.35
CA ASP A 73 3.04 34.19 6.11
C ASP A 73 2.93 33.35 4.81
N ALA A 74 3.62 33.77 3.75
CA ALA A 74 3.63 33.04 2.49
C ALA A 74 4.32 31.68 2.60
N LEU A 75 5.45 31.60 3.33
CA LEU A 75 6.15 30.35 3.58
C LEU A 75 5.35 29.42 4.50
N ALA A 76 4.72 29.96 5.54
CA ALA A 76 3.86 29.22 6.45
C ALA A 76 2.63 28.63 5.74
N ALA A 77 2.01 29.39 4.83
CA ALA A 77 0.93 28.86 4.00
C ALA A 77 1.37 27.70 3.12
N GLN A 78 2.56 27.80 2.49
CA GLN A 78 3.12 26.70 1.69
C GLN A 78 3.45 25.47 2.53
N GLN A 79 3.97 25.65 3.74
CA GLN A 79 4.19 24.54 4.67
C GLN A 79 2.89 23.87 5.05
N GLY A 80 1.85 24.65 5.39
CA GLY A 80 0.54 24.10 5.72
C GLY A 80 -0.03 23.21 4.61
N THR A 81 0.03 23.67 3.35
CA THR A 81 -0.41 22.87 2.20
C THR A 81 0.41 21.59 2.02
N ALA A 82 1.74 21.67 2.12
CA ALA A 82 2.60 20.50 1.97
C ALA A 82 2.38 19.48 3.11
N GLN A 83 2.24 19.96 4.36
CA GLN A 83 2.01 19.11 5.54
C GLN A 83 0.66 18.40 5.47
N GLN A 84 -0.39 19.09 5.01
CA GLN A 84 -1.68 18.46 4.78
C GLN A 84 -1.57 17.33 3.75
N ARG A 85 -0.90 17.57 2.62
CA ARG A 85 -0.72 16.56 1.58
C ARG A 85 0.09 15.35 2.07
N VAL A 86 1.15 15.57 2.85
CA VAL A 86 1.90 14.49 3.51
C VAL A 86 0.98 13.66 4.39
N SER A 87 0.15 14.30 5.22
CA SER A 87 -0.74 13.61 6.14
C SER A 87 -1.82 12.79 5.41
N GLU A 88 -2.29 13.28 4.25
CA GLU A 88 -3.21 12.56 3.37
C GLU A 88 -2.56 11.33 2.74
N LEU A 89 -1.33 11.46 2.24
CA LEU A 89 -0.58 10.35 1.61
C LEU A 89 -0.17 9.30 2.65
N GLU A 90 0.30 9.70 3.83
CA GLU A 90 0.63 8.77 4.92
C GLU A 90 -0.60 7.95 5.31
N ARG A 91 -1.77 8.60 5.48
CA ARG A 91 -3.01 7.89 5.78
C ARG A 91 -3.43 6.95 4.66
N TYR A 92 -3.24 7.34 3.39
CA TYR A 92 -3.55 6.47 2.26
C TYR A 92 -2.65 5.22 2.26
N LEU A 93 -1.34 5.40 2.42
CA LEU A 93 -0.38 4.30 2.46
C LEU A 93 -0.66 3.35 3.65
N ASP A 94 -1.00 3.90 4.82
CA ASP A 94 -1.41 3.10 5.99
C ASP A 94 -2.68 2.25 5.77
N THR A 95 -3.53 2.63 4.81
CA THR A 95 -4.73 1.86 4.46
C THR A 95 -4.47 0.76 3.43
N LEU A 96 -3.28 0.74 2.82
CA LEU A 96 -2.93 -0.29 1.86
C LEU A 96 -2.62 -1.62 2.59
N PRO A 97 -3.13 -2.76 2.09
CA PRO A 97 -2.76 -4.05 2.65
C PRO A 97 -1.28 -4.35 2.38
N ASP A 98 -0.64 -5.03 3.33
CA ASP A 98 0.72 -5.53 3.15
C ASP A 98 0.71 -6.63 2.08
N TRP A 99 1.05 -6.23 0.86
CA TRP A 99 1.01 -7.09 -0.32
C TRP A 99 2.07 -8.19 -0.27
N ASP A 100 3.21 -7.94 0.38
CA ASP A 100 4.25 -8.95 0.55
C ASP A 100 3.80 -10.04 1.53
N ALA A 101 3.20 -9.63 2.66
CA ALA A 101 2.60 -10.57 3.60
C ALA A 101 1.46 -11.36 2.94
N ARG A 102 0.63 -10.70 2.14
CA ARG A 102 -0.48 -11.34 1.41
C ARG A 102 0.02 -12.31 0.33
N ARG A 103 1.09 -11.96 -0.39
CA ARG A 103 1.76 -12.85 -1.36
C ARG A 103 2.30 -14.09 -0.66
N ALA A 104 3.02 -13.91 0.45
CA ALA A 104 3.58 -15.01 1.22
C ALA A 104 2.47 -15.94 1.75
N GLN A 105 1.35 -15.37 2.20
CA GLN A 105 0.20 -16.13 2.67
C GLN A 105 -0.46 -16.95 1.55
N LEU A 106 -0.66 -16.35 0.38
CA LEU A 106 -1.22 -17.03 -0.80
C LEU A 106 -0.28 -18.13 -1.31
N ALA A 107 1.02 -17.83 -1.43
CA ALA A 107 2.03 -18.80 -1.83
C ALA A 107 2.07 -20.00 -0.86
N TRP A 108 2.02 -19.75 0.44
CA TRP A 108 1.96 -20.81 1.44
C TRP A 108 0.69 -21.65 1.31
N LEU A 109 -0.47 -21.02 1.11
CA LEU A 109 -1.75 -21.69 0.97
C LEU A 109 -1.78 -22.61 -0.25
N PHE A 110 -1.26 -22.17 -1.41
CA PHE A 110 -1.21 -23.01 -2.61
C PHE A 110 -0.18 -24.13 -2.52
N GLN A 111 0.99 -23.89 -1.93
CA GLN A 111 2.03 -24.91 -1.77
C GLN A 111 1.62 -26.02 -0.79
N ASN A 112 0.82 -25.68 0.22
CA ASN A 112 0.38 -26.62 1.26
C ASN A 112 -1.07 -27.09 1.03
N PHE A 113 -1.68 -26.75 -0.10
CA PHE A 113 -3.10 -26.98 -0.37
C PHE A 113 -3.50 -28.45 -0.16
N ASP A 114 -2.70 -29.39 -0.66
CA ASP A 114 -2.97 -30.82 -0.56
C ASP A 114 -2.96 -31.32 0.90
N VAL A 115 -2.02 -30.82 1.69
CA VAL A 115 -1.88 -31.16 3.12
C VAL A 115 -3.03 -30.59 3.94
N ILE A 116 -3.50 -29.40 3.58
CA ILE A 116 -4.65 -28.76 4.23
C ILE A 116 -5.94 -29.50 3.82
N LEU A 117 -6.07 -29.92 2.56
CA LEU A 117 -7.25 -30.63 2.06
C LEU A 117 -7.42 -32.02 2.71
N GLU A 118 -6.32 -32.68 3.06
CA GLU A 118 -6.33 -33.97 3.77
C GLU A 118 -6.59 -33.86 5.29
N ARG A 119 -6.36 -32.69 5.91
CA ARG A 119 -6.33 -32.56 7.38
C ARG A 119 -7.30 -31.55 7.96
N ALA A 120 -7.70 -30.53 7.21
CA ALA A 120 -8.56 -29.47 7.70
C ALA A 120 -10.04 -29.83 7.54
N GLU A 121 -10.87 -29.39 8.50
CA GLU A 121 -12.32 -29.49 8.31
C GLU A 121 -12.77 -28.59 7.14
N PRO A 122 -13.76 -29.01 6.33
CA PRO A 122 -14.21 -28.25 5.15
C PRO A 122 -14.58 -26.79 5.43
N ALA A 123 -15.03 -26.48 6.65
CA ALA A 123 -15.37 -25.13 7.08
C ALA A 123 -14.13 -24.23 7.26
N GLU A 124 -13.02 -24.76 7.79
CA GLU A 124 -11.78 -24.02 7.96
C GLU A 124 -11.10 -23.75 6.62
N MET A 125 -11.18 -24.72 5.70
CA MET A 125 -10.71 -24.58 4.33
C MET A 125 -11.49 -23.51 3.55
N SER A 126 -12.82 -23.53 3.65
CA SER A 126 -13.69 -22.53 3.01
C SER A 126 -13.38 -21.12 3.53
N LYS A 127 -13.17 -20.98 4.84
CA LYS A 127 -12.78 -19.70 5.46
C LYS A 127 -11.40 -19.22 4.98
N ALA A 128 -10.41 -20.10 4.91
CA ALA A 128 -9.07 -19.75 4.44
C ALA A 128 -9.08 -19.32 2.96
N LEU A 129 -9.84 -20.01 2.12
CA LEU A 129 -10.01 -19.69 0.71
C LEU A 129 -10.79 -18.39 0.49
N GLN A 130 -11.86 -18.16 1.25
CA GLN A 130 -12.58 -16.88 1.22
C GLN A 130 -11.72 -15.70 1.69
N GLN A 131 -10.90 -15.89 2.73
CA GLN A 131 -9.93 -14.88 3.17
C GLN A 131 -8.84 -14.61 2.13
N ALA A 132 -8.50 -15.62 1.33
CA ALA A 132 -7.59 -15.50 0.20
C ALA A 132 -8.23 -14.82 -1.04
N GLY A 133 -9.55 -14.60 -1.06
CA GLY A 133 -10.27 -13.98 -2.19
C GLY A 133 -10.90 -14.98 -3.17
N PHE A 134 -10.94 -16.27 -2.82
CA PHE A 134 -11.61 -17.27 -3.64
C PHE A 134 -13.09 -17.37 -3.35
N ILE A 135 -13.87 -17.46 -4.42
CA ILE A 135 -15.27 -17.87 -4.39
C ILE A 135 -15.31 -19.37 -4.73
N LEU A 136 -15.79 -20.17 -3.77
CA LEU A 136 -15.96 -21.60 -3.94
C LEU A 136 -17.41 -21.93 -4.28
N TYR A 137 -17.59 -22.65 -5.39
CA TYR A 137 -18.87 -23.24 -5.77
C TYR A 137 -18.77 -24.75 -5.56
N CYS A 138 -19.60 -25.29 -4.68
CA CYS A 138 -19.68 -26.74 -4.44
C CYS A 138 -21.07 -27.23 -4.86
N GLU A 139 -21.16 -28.00 -5.94
CA GLU A 139 -22.40 -28.63 -6.40
C GLU A 139 -22.20 -30.14 -6.60
N ALA A 140 -23.12 -30.94 -6.06
CA ALA A 140 -23.25 -32.39 -6.32
C ALA A 140 -21.96 -33.25 -6.20
N GLY A 141 -21.03 -32.87 -5.32
CA GLY A 141 -19.76 -33.60 -5.12
C GLY A 141 -18.59 -33.10 -5.96
N GLU A 142 -18.77 -32.02 -6.71
CA GLU A 142 -17.71 -31.31 -7.42
C GLU A 142 -17.52 -29.90 -6.84
N CYS A 143 -16.26 -29.54 -6.57
CA CYS A 143 -15.88 -28.22 -6.07
C CYS A 143 -15.15 -27.46 -7.18
N TRP A 144 -15.57 -26.21 -7.41
CA TRP A 144 -15.03 -25.30 -8.39
C TRP A 144 -14.56 -24.06 -7.64
N ALA A 145 -13.33 -23.63 -7.86
CA ALA A 145 -12.78 -22.43 -7.24
C ALA A 145 -12.60 -21.37 -8.33
N HIS A 146 -13.14 -20.17 -8.07
CA HIS A 146 -12.89 -18.98 -8.87
C HIS A 146 -12.17 -17.95 -8.00
N PHE A 147 -11.18 -17.27 -8.57
CA PHE A 147 -10.50 -16.16 -7.92
C PHE A 147 -11.09 -14.86 -8.48
N ASP A 148 -11.56 -13.98 -7.59
CA ASP A 148 -12.17 -12.69 -7.93
C ASP A 148 -11.20 -11.52 -7.64
#